data_AF-A0A8X7YJF9-F1
#
_entry.id   AF-A0A8X7YJF9-F1
#
_cell.length_a   1.000
_cell.length_b   1.000
_cell.length_c   1.000
_cell.angle_alpha   90.00
_cell.angle_beta   90.00
_cell.angle_gamma   90.00
#
_symmetry.space_group_name_H-M   'P 1'
#
loop_
_entity.id
_entity.type
_entity.pdbx_description
1 polymer ?
#
loop_
_entity_poly.entity_id
_entity_poly.type
_entity_poly.pdbx_seq_one_letter_code
_entity_poly.pdbx_strand_id
1 'polypeptide(L)'
;MAVPVEEAIAALSTFSLEDEQAEVQGAGVLVSSERGATNSPIEYTDVSAYRLSLSEDTKALNQLNGLIQEGKEMASVLYTYRSCVKALPQLPESMKQSQADLYLETYQVLDLEMSRLREIQQWQASASSKLAADMQRFSRPERRINGPTITHLWTMLKLLDVLVQLDHLKNAKASIPNDFSWYKRTFTQVSVQWQDIDSIREELDDLQIFLSTRWAILLNLHVEMFRVNTYLY
;
A
#
# COMPACT_ATOMS: atom_id res chain seq x y z
N MET A 1 -45.51 -19.98 -38.83
CA MET A 1 -46.43 -19.02 -38.18
C MET A 1 -45.62 -18.26 -37.15
N ALA A 2 -45.53 -16.93 -37.28
CA ALA A 2 -44.87 -16.10 -36.28
C ALA A 2 -45.84 -15.92 -35.11
N VAL A 3 -45.39 -16.20 -33.90
CA VAL A 3 -46.19 -15.97 -32.68
C VAL A 3 -46.31 -14.46 -32.50
N PRO A 4 -47.53 -13.91 -32.35
CA PRO A 4 -47.74 -12.50 -32.02
C PRO A 4 -46.99 -12.13 -30.74
N VAL A 5 -46.39 -10.95 -30.73
CA VAL A 5 -45.57 -10.46 -29.61
C VAL A 5 -46.36 -10.44 -28.30
N GLU A 6 -47.65 -10.10 -28.35
CA GLU A 6 -48.52 -10.09 -27.16
C GLU A 6 -48.71 -11.50 -26.58
N GLU A 7 -48.79 -12.52 -27.43
CA GLU A 7 -48.97 -13.91 -27.02
C GLU A 7 -47.68 -14.46 -26.39
N ALA A 8 -46.51 -14.06 -26.90
CA ALA A 8 -45.22 -14.38 -26.31
C ALA A 8 -45.03 -13.71 -24.93
N ILE A 9 -45.45 -12.45 -24.78
CA ILE A 9 -45.40 -11.72 -23.50
C ILE A 9 -46.35 -12.36 -22.48
N ALA A 10 -47.56 -12.74 -22.89
CA ALA A 10 -48.50 -13.44 -22.03
C ALA A 10 -47.93 -14.80 -21.57
N ALA A 11 -47.27 -15.55 -22.45
CA ALA A 11 -46.61 -16.81 -22.09
C ALA A 11 -45.50 -16.60 -21.04
N LEU A 12 -44.66 -15.56 -21.17
CA LEU A 12 -43.61 -15.25 -20.21
C LEU A 12 -44.16 -14.93 -18.81
N SER A 13 -45.35 -14.32 -18.73
CA SER A 13 -46.00 -14.03 -17.43
C SER A 13 -46.55 -15.28 -16.71
N THR A 14 -46.62 -16.42 -17.39
CA THR A 14 -47.05 -17.70 -16.79
C THR A 14 -45.90 -18.48 -16.15
N PHE A 15 -44.65 -18.06 -16.39
CA PHE A 15 -43.49 -18.68 -15.76
C PHE A 15 -43.30 -18.13 -14.34
N SER A 16 -43.48 -19.01 -13.35
CA SER A 16 -43.05 -18.73 -11.98
C SER A 16 -41.59 -19.14 -11.85
N LEU A 17 -40.68 -18.18 -11.66
CA LEU A 17 -39.30 -18.45 -11.29
C LEU A 17 -39.26 -18.62 -9.77
N GLU A 18 -38.73 -19.75 -9.30
CA GLU A 18 -38.49 -19.96 -7.88
C GLU A 18 -37.25 -19.15 -7.45
N ASP A 19 -37.29 -18.54 -6.27
CA ASP A 19 -36.11 -17.87 -5.70
C ASP A 19 -35.01 -18.91 -5.44
N GLU A 20 -33.74 -18.51 -5.63
CA GLU A 20 -32.54 -19.37 -5.50
C GLU A 20 -32.31 -20.43 -6.59
N GLN A 21 -32.75 -20.18 -7.83
CA GLN A 21 -32.25 -20.98 -8.95
C GLN A 21 -30.74 -20.80 -9.14
N ALA A 22 -30.04 -21.90 -9.42
CA ALA A 22 -28.63 -21.86 -9.79
C ALA A 22 -28.44 -20.96 -11.03
N GLU A 23 -27.42 -20.09 -11.01
CA GLU A 23 -27.07 -19.24 -12.15
C GLU A 23 -26.79 -20.13 -13.38
N VAL A 24 -27.76 -20.24 -14.28
CA VAL A 24 -27.63 -21.02 -15.54
C VAL A 24 -26.59 -20.37 -16.47
N GLN A 25 -26.34 -19.07 -16.30
CA GLN A 25 -25.27 -18.34 -16.97
C GLN A 25 -24.07 -18.27 -16.04
N GLY A 26 -22.99 -18.97 -16.36
CA GLY A 26 -21.69 -18.74 -15.71
C GLY A 26 -21.28 -17.27 -15.86
N ALA A 27 -20.46 -16.77 -14.92
CA ALA A 27 -20.02 -15.38 -14.85
C ALA A 27 -19.73 -14.81 -16.26
N GLY A 28 -20.55 -13.84 -16.67
CA GLY A 28 -20.41 -13.20 -17.98
C GLY A 28 -19.04 -12.54 -18.08
N VAL A 29 -18.17 -13.08 -18.94
CA VAL A 29 -16.92 -12.41 -19.30
C VAL A 29 -17.30 -11.20 -20.15
N LEU A 30 -17.42 -10.04 -19.51
CA LEU A 30 -17.63 -8.78 -20.18
C LEU A 30 -16.38 -8.46 -21.01
N VAL A 31 -16.54 -8.43 -22.33
CA VAL A 31 -15.53 -7.82 -23.21
C VAL A 31 -15.64 -6.31 -22.98
N SER A 32 -14.70 -5.76 -22.21
CA SER A 32 -14.62 -4.31 -22.02
C SER A 32 -14.51 -3.63 -23.39
N SER A 33 -15.43 -2.70 -23.68
CA SER A 33 -15.37 -1.84 -24.86
C SER A 33 -14.34 -0.71 -24.71
N GLU A 34 -13.59 -0.66 -23.60
CA GLU A 34 -12.55 0.34 -23.41
C GLU A 34 -11.46 0.14 -24.45
N ARG A 35 -11.17 1.20 -25.22
CA ARG A 35 -10.20 1.20 -26.33
C ARG A 35 -8.74 1.03 -25.90
N GLY A 36 -8.48 0.70 -24.64
CA GLY A 36 -7.17 0.44 -24.08
C GLY A 36 -7.29 -0.22 -22.71
N ALA A 37 -7.11 -1.54 -22.64
CA ALA A 37 -6.98 -2.22 -21.36
C ALA A 37 -5.59 -1.91 -20.76
N THR A 38 -5.54 -1.12 -19.69
CA THR A 38 -4.30 -0.88 -18.92
C THR A 38 -4.00 -1.99 -17.91
N ASN A 39 -4.83 -3.04 -17.88
CA ASN A 39 -4.72 -4.14 -16.94
C ASN A 39 -4.61 -5.44 -17.74
N SER A 40 -3.64 -6.29 -17.39
CA SER A 40 -3.49 -7.64 -17.94
C SER A 40 -3.82 -8.68 -16.87
N PRO A 41 -4.76 -9.61 -17.12
CA PRO A 41 -5.08 -10.69 -16.18
C PRO A 41 -3.92 -11.65 -15.88
N ILE A 42 -2.91 -11.67 -16.76
CA ILE A 42 -1.74 -12.54 -16.68
C ILE A 42 -0.44 -11.75 -16.50
N GLU A 43 -0.53 -10.48 -16.08
CA GLU A 43 0.63 -9.64 -15.79
C GLU A 43 1.67 -9.62 -16.92
N TYR A 44 1.21 -9.65 -18.17
CA TYR A 44 2.05 -9.57 -19.36
C TYR A 44 3.13 -10.67 -19.47
N THR A 45 2.94 -11.83 -18.82
CA THR A 45 3.91 -12.95 -18.87
C THR A 45 4.14 -13.49 -20.28
N ASP A 46 3.17 -13.30 -21.17
CA ASP A 46 3.15 -13.76 -22.55
C ASP A 46 3.85 -12.80 -23.53
N VAL A 47 4.34 -11.64 -23.10
CA VAL A 47 5.01 -10.65 -23.97
C VAL A 47 6.18 -11.24 -24.75
N SER A 48 6.92 -12.17 -24.13
CA SER A 48 8.04 -12.86 -24.79
C SER A 48 7.58 -13.71 -25.99
N ALA A 49 6.37 -14.26 -25.95
CA ALA A 49 5.81 -15.09 -27.01
C ALA A 49 5.51 -14.27 -28.28
N TYR A 50 5.14 -12.98 -28.12
CA TYR A 50 4.82 -12.10 -29.25
C TYR A 50 6.04 -11.44 -29.89
N ARG A 51 7.26 -11.70 -29.38
CA ARG A 51 8.52 -11.12 -29.89
C ARG A 51 8.50 -9.59 -30.00
N LEU A 52 7.74 -8.94 -29.12
CA LEU A 52 7.67 -7.48 -29.02
C LEU A 52 8.87 -6.94 -28.24
N SER A 53 9.36 -5.76 -28.60
CA SER A 53 10.42 -5.05 -27.87
C SER A 53 9.88 -4.36 -26.60
N LEU A 54 9.04 -5.04 -25.83
CA LEU A 54 8.35 -4.51 -24.63
C LEU A 54 8.71 -5.24 -23.34
N SER A 55 9.63 -6.21 -23.37
CA SER A 55 9.99 -7.03 -22.21
C SER A 55 10.52 -6.21 -21.02
N GLU A 56 11.30 -5.15 -21.29
CA GLU A 56 11.77 -4.24 -20.24
C GLU A 56 10.64 -3.41 -19.63
N ASP A 57 9.70 -2.96 -20.47
CA ASP A 57 8.54 -2.16 -20.04
C ASP A 57 7.63 -3.01 -19.15
N THR A 58 7.35 -4.25 -19.56
CA THR A 58 6.46 -5.13 -18.82
C THR A 58 7.05 -5.62 -17.51
N LYS A 59 8.37 -5.85 -17.46
CA LYS A 59 9.07 -6.10 -16.19
C LYS A 59 8.94 -4.90 -15.24
N ALA A 60 9.11 -3.68 -15.75
CA ALA A 60 9.00 -2.48 -14.93
C ALA A 60 7.53 -2.23 -14.48
N LEU A 61 6.55 -2.51 -15.34
CA LEU A 61 5.13 -2.48 -15.02
C LEU A 61 4.77 -3.44 -13.88
N ASN A 62 5.24 -4.69 -13.95
CA ASN A 62 4.95 -5.68 -12.90
C ASN A 62 5.55 -5.28 -11.56
N GLN A 63 6.75 -4.68 -11.56
CA GLN A 63 7.34 -4.11 -10.34
C GLN A 63 6.46 -2.99 -9.75
N LEU A 64 5.98 -2.06 -10.59
CA LEU A 64 5.10 -0.99 -10.11
C LEU A 64 3.76 -1.53 -9.60
N ASN A 65 3.18 -2.52 -10.27
CA ASN A 65 1.94 -3.17 -9.84
C ASN A 65 2.09 -3.88 -8.49
N GLY A 66 3.21 -4.57 -8.26
CA GLY A 66 3.54 -5.17 -6.96
C GLY A 66 3.58 -4.12 -5.85
N LEU A 67 4.30 -3.02 -6.07
CA LEU A 67 4.35 -1.90 -5.12
C LEU A 67 2.96 -1.31 -4.86
N ILE A 68 2.13 -1.11 -5.89
CA ILE A 68 0.76 -0.59 -5.73
C ILE A 68 -0.08 -1.52 -4.85
N GLN A 69 0.04 -2.83 -5.03
CA GLN A 69 -0.72 -3.80 -4.25
C GLN A 69 -0.28 -3.79 -2.78
N GLU A 70 1.03 -3.87 -2.52
CA GLU A 70 1.59 -3.77 -1.16
C GLU A 70 1.18 -2.47 -0.47
N GLY A 71 1.26 -1.33 -1.18
CA GLY A 71 0.88 -0.03 -0.62
C GLY A 71 -0.61 0.09 -0.28
N LYS A 72 -1.50 -0.60 -1.00
CA LYS A 72 -2.93 -0.66 -0.67
C LYS A 72 -3.20 -1.49 0.59
N GLU A 73 -2.44 -2.56 0.80
CA GLU A 73 -2.51 -3.36 2.02
C GLU A 73 -2.03 -2.54 3.22
N MET A 74 -0.91 -1.84 3.08
CA MET A 74 -0.41 -0.89 4.08
C MET A 74 -1.40 0.25 4.37
N ALA A 75 -2.09 0.76 3.35
CA ALA A 75 -3.12 1.78 3.52
C ALA A 75 -4.29 1.24 4.34
N SER A 76 -4.67 -0.02 4.12
CA SER A 76 -5.70 -0.70 4.91
C SER A 76 -5.30 -0.85 6.38
N VAL A 77 -4.03 -1.18 6.65
CA VAL A 77 -3.47 -1.23 8.01
C VAL A 77 -3.55 0.15 8.69
N LEU A 78 -3.09 1.22 8.04
CA LEU A 78 -3.15 2.57 8.60
C LEU A 78 -4.58 3.06 8.78
N TYR A 79 -5.45 2.79 7.81
CA TYR A 79 -6.86 3.17 7.86
C TYR A 79 -7.57 2.51 9.04
N THR A 80 -7.27 1.25 9.31
CA THR A 80 -7.90 0.49 10.40
C THR A 80 -7.17 0.65 11.75
N TYR A 81 -5.99 1.28 11.78
CA TYR A 81 -5.23 1.51 13.00
C TYR A 81 -6.06 2.22 14.09
N ARG A 82 -6.13 1.60 15.27
CA ARG A 82 -6.76 2.13 16.50
C ARG A 82 -5.72 2.14 17.61
N SER A 83 -5.82 3.11 18.51
CA SER A 83 -4.85 3.24 19.61
C SER A 83 -4.86 2.01 20.53
N CYS A 84 -3.72 1.34 20.65
CA CYS A 84 -3.48 0.27 21.60
C CYS A 84 -3.43 0.82 23.03
N VAL A 85 -2.83 1.99 23.22
CA VAL A 85 -2.67 2.61 24.54
C VAL A 85 -4.01 2.92 25.19
N LYS A 86 -5.01 3.33 24.41
CA LYS A 86 -6.36 3.60 24.92
C LYS A 86 -7.04 2.37 25.51
N ALA A 87 -6.59 1.16 25.17
CA ALA A 87 -7.12 -0.09 25.70
C ALA A 87 -6.36 -0.57 26.96
N LEU A 88 -5.23 0.05 27.31
CA LEU A 88 -4.41 -0.39 28.44
C LEU A 88 -5.07 -0.03 29.79
N PRO A 89 -5.01 -0.93 30.79
CA PRO A 89 -5.52 -0.67 32.12
C PRO A 89 -4.66 0.36 32.85
N GLN A 90 -5.30 1.28 33.58
CA GLN A 90 -4.60 2.18 34.50
C GLN A 90 -4.43 1.49 35.85
N LEU A 91 -3.20 1.16 36.23
CA LEU A 91 -2.92 0.54 37.52
C LEU A 91 -2.63 1.60 38.61
N PRO A 92 -3.12 1.40 39.85
CA PRO A 92 -2.73 2.22 40.99
C PRO A 92 -1.23 2.04 41.36
N GLU A 93 -0.61 3.07 41.92
CA GLU A 93 0.80 3.05 42.38
C GLU A 93 1.12 1.95 43.42
N SER A 94 0.11 1.38 44.07
CA SER A 94 0.27 0.31 45.06
C SER A 94 0.62 -1.06 44.44
N MET A 95 0.48 -1.25 43.13
CA MET A 95 0.73 -2.53 42.43
C MET A 95 2.02 -2.54 41.61
N LYS A 96 3.15 -2.07 42.18
CA LYS A 96 4.44 -1.92 41.48
C LYS A 96 4.98 -3.20 40.83
N GLN A 97 4.76 -4.38 41.44
CA GLN A 97 5.24 -5.64 40.85
C GLN A 97 4.45 -6.00 39.58
N SER A 98 3.11 -5.89 39.63
CA SER A 98 2.22 -6.06 38.47
C SER A 98 2.43 -5.00 37.38
N GLN A 99 3.05 -3.87 37.75
CA GLN A 99 3.38 -2.79 36.82
C GLN A 99 4.52 -3.18 35.87
N ALA A 100 5.53 -3.92 36.33
CA ALA A 100 6.65 -4.37 35.50
C ALA A 100 6.17 -5.36 34.42
N ASP A 101 5.35 -6.34 34.82
CA ASP A 101 4.75 -7.31 33.90
C ASP A 101 3.84 -6.60 32.89
N LEU A 102 3.03 -5.62 33.35
CA LEU A 102 2.20 -4.82 32.45
C LEU A 102 3.04 -4.03 31.44
N TYR A 103 4.19 -3.46 31.84
CA TYR A 103 5.08 -2.74 30.92
C TYR A 103 5.66 -3.65 29.85
N LEU A 104 6.00 -4.90 30.21
CA LEU A 104 6.51 -5.90 29.26
C LEU A 104 5.44 -6.31 28.25
N GLU A 105 4.23 -6.64 28.72
CA GLU A 105 3.10 -7.00 27.84
C GLU A 105 2.71 -5.82 26.93
N THR A 106 2.69 -4.61 27.50
CA THR A 106 2.43 -3.38 26.72
C THR A 106 3.48 -3.18 25.65
N TYR A 107 4.76 -3.39 25.98
CA TYR A 107 5.85 -3.29 25.02
C TYR A 107 5.68 -4.30 23.88
N GLN A 108 5.38 -5.57 24.18
CA GLN A 108 5.23 -6.61 23.15
C GLN A 108 4.08 -6.32 22.18
N VAL A 109 2.94 -5.86 22.70
CA VAL A 109 1.80 -5.47 21.84
C VAL A 109 2.16 -4.28 20.96
N LEU A 110 2.81 -3.26 21.53
CA LEU A 110 3.20 -2.07 20.78
C LEU A 110 4.32 -2.37 19.77
N ASP A 111 5.27 -3.25 20.07
CA ASP A 111 6.36 -3.59 19.15
C ASP A 111 5.85 -4.20 17.85
N LEU A 112 4.84 -5.08 17.93
CA LEU A 112 4.18 -5.63 16.74
C LEU A 112 3.62 -4.53 15.85
N GLU A 113 2.94 -3.54 16.44
CA GLU A 113 2.40 -2.41 15.69
C GLU A 113 3.51 -1.48 15.15
N MET A 114 4.59 -1.27 15.92
CA MET A 114 5.73 -0.48 15.45
C MET A 114 6.48 -1.19 14.31
N SER A 115 6.52 -2.53 14.30
CA SER A 115 7.08 -3.31 13.20
C SER A 115 6.36 -3.02 11.89
N ARG A 116 5.02 -3.00 11.90
CA ARG A 116 4.22 -2.63 10.73
C ARG A 116 4.51 -1.20 10.25
N LEU A 117 4.75 -0.26 11.17
CA LEU A 117 5.11 1.11 10.81
C LEU A 117 6.53 1.20 10.22
N ARG A 118 7.48 0.38 10.69
CA ARG A 118 8.81 0.24 10.08
C ARG A 118 8.73 -0.33 8.67
N GLU A 119 7.89 -1.35 8.45
CA GLU A 119 7.64 -1.90 7.11
C GLU A 119 7.11 -0.82 6.15
N ILE A 120 6.15 0.00 6.60
CA ILE A 120 5.63 1.13 5.80
C ILE A 120 6.74 2.15 5.50
N GLN A 121 7.58 2.48 6.48
CA GLN A 121 8.71 3.40 6.32
C GLN A 121 9.73 2.90 5.29
N GLN A 122 10.04 1.60 5.31
CA GLN A 122 10.96 0.99 4.35
C GLN A 122 10.34 0.90 2.96
N TRP A 123 9.10 0.40 2.87
CA TRP A 123 8.37 0.27 1.61
C TRP A 123 8.21 1.61 0.89
N GLN A 124 7.84 2.68 1.60
CA GLN A 124 7.66 3.98 0.95
C GLN A 124 8.97 4.51 0.36
N ALA A 125 10.13 4.16 0.95
CA ALA A 125 11.43 4.56 0.45
C ALA A 125 11.74 3.83 -0.87
N SER A 126 11.53 2.51 -0.91
CA SER A 126 11.67 1.70 -2.12
C SER A 126 10.70 2.15 -3.22
N ALA A 127 9.43 2.40 -2.88
CA ALA A 127 8.40 2.85 -3.81
C ALA A 127 8.72 4.24 -4.40
N SER A 128 9.14 5.19 -3.56
CA SER A 128 9.52 6.54 -3.97
C SER A 128 10.73 6.53 -4.91
N SER A 129 11.76 5.73 -4.58
CA SER A 129 12.96 5.55 -5.41
C SER A 129 12.61 4.98 -6.78
N LYS A 130 11.78 3.91 -6.82
CA LYS A 130 11.34 3.30 -8.08
C LYS A 130 10.51 4.27 -8.94
N LEU A 131 9.58 5.00 -8.33
CA LEU A 131 8.75 5.98 -9.03
C LEU A 131 9.60 7.11 -9.62
N ALA A 132 10.51 7.68 -8.83
CA ALA A 132 11.42 8.73 -9.27
C ALA A 132 12.33 8.27 -10.42
N ALA A 133 12.87 7.05 -10.33
CA ALA A 133 13.69 6.46 -11.38
C ALA A 133 12.94 6.32 -12.71
N ASP A 134 11.70 5.83 -12.68
CA ASP A 134 10.87 5.70 -13.89
C ASP A 134 10.46 7.08 -14.45
N MET A 135 10.03 8.02 -13.59
CA MET A 135 9.72 9.40 -14.01
C MET A 135 10.92 10.06 -14.70
N GLN A 136 12.13 9.90 -14.15
CA GLN A 136 13.33 10.45 -14.78
C GLN A 136 13.68 9.74 -16.08
N ARG A 137 13.60 8.40 -16.12
CA ARG A 137 13.88 7.59 -17.32
C ARG A 137 13.13 8.13 -18.54
N PHE A 138 11.87 8.55 -18.35
CA PHE A 138 11.00 9.04 -19.42
C PHE A 138 11.04 10.55 -19.65
N SER A 139 11.66 11.31 -18.75
CA SER A 139 11.84 12.76 -18.91
C SER A 139 13.02 13.11 -19.85
N ARG A 140 13.92 12.14 -20.13
CA ARG A 140 15.10 12.34 -20.98
C ARG A 140 14.74 12.63 -22.44
N PRO A 141 15.31 13.68 -23.08
CA PRO A 141 15.00 14.06 -24.46
C PRO A 141 15.16 12.91 -25.47
N GLU A 142 16.18 12.07 -25.30
CA GLU A 142 16.51 10.94 -26.19
C GLU A 142 15.46 9.83 -26.15
N ARG A 143 14.66 9.76 -25.07
CA ARG A 143 13.60 8.77 -24.89
C ARG A 143 12.21 9.29 -25.20
N ARG A 144 12.06 10.53 -25.69
CA ARG A 144 10.76 11.05 -26.13
C ARG A 144 10.19 10.31 -27.35
N ILE A 145 11.04 9.70 -28.17
CA ILE A 145 10.64 8.93 -29.36
C ILE A 145 10.22 7.49 -28.98
N ASN A 146 10.88 6.88 -28.00
CA ASN A 146 10.55 5.56 -27.44
C ASN A 146 10.06 5.70 -25.99
N GLY A 147 9.08 6.59 -25.80
CA GLY A 147 8.56 6.98 -24.51
C GLY A 147 7.83 5.83 -23.77
N PRO A 148 7.37 6.08 -22.54
CA PRO A 148 6.62 5.10 -21.78
C PRO A 148 5.33 4.72 -22.52
N THR A 149 4.90 3.47 -22.36
CA THR A 149 3.55 3.09 -22.79
C THR A 149 2.51 3.84 -21.97
N ILE A 150 1.30 4.01 -22.51
CA ILE A 150 0.17 4.64 -21.78
C ILE A 150 -0.08 3.90 -20.46
N THR A 151 0.02 2.57 -20.49
CA THR A 151 -0.06 1.72 -19.31
C THR A 151 0.99 2.09 -18.27
N HIS A 152 2.26 2.28 -18.67
CA HIS A 152 3.33 2.66 -17.74
C HIS A 152 3.10 4.02 -17.08
N LEU A 153 2.66 5.01 -17.85
CA LEU A 153 2.27 6.32 -17.31
C LEU A 153 1.14 6.19 -16.29
N TRP A 154 0.10 5.41 -16.61
CA TRP A 154 -1.04 5.20 -15.73
C TRP A 154 -0.65 4.47 -14.44
N THR A 155 0.23 3.47 -14.54
CA THR A 155 0.71 2.73 -13.37
C THR A 155 1.60 3.61 -12.48
N MET A 156 2.44 4.48 -13.04
CA MET A 156 3.18 5.47 -12.23
C MET A 156 2.22 6.41 -11.49
N LEU A 157 1.14 6.86 -12.14
CA LEU A 157 0.13 7.71 -11.49
C LEU A 157 -0.60 6.98 -10.36
N LYS A 158 -0.94 5.70 -10.54
CA LYS A 158 -1.53 4.87 -9.47
C LYS A 158 -0.60 4.72 -8.27
N LEU A 159 0.70 4.52 -8.50
CA LEU A 159 1.67 4.43 -7.40
C LEU A 159 1.81 5.78 -6.66
N LEU A 160 1.82 6.90 -7.39
CA LEU A 160 1.81 8.23 -6.80
C LEU A 160 0.57 8.45 -5.93
N ASP A 161 -0.61 8.07 -6.42
CA ASP A 161 -1.86 8.15 -5.68
C ASP A 161 -1.80 7.35 -4.36
N VAL A 162 -1.27 6.11 -4.39
CA VAL A 162 -1.05 5.31 -3.18
C VAL A 162 -0.11 5.99 -2.18
N LEU A 163 1.02 6.55 -2.65
CA LEU A 163 1.97 7.29 -1.79
C LEU A 163 1.30 8.50 -1.13
N VAL A 164 0.52 9.27 -1.89
CA VAL A 164 -0.23 10.43 -1.40
C VAL A 164 -1.24 10.00 -0.33
N GLN A 165 -2.06 8.97 -0.62
CA GLN A 165 -3.05 8.46 0.33
C GLN A 165 -2.42 7.95 1.63
N LEU A 166 -1.31 7.20 1.53
CA LEU A 166 -0.58 6.70 2.69
C LEU A 166 -0.06 7.83 3.59
N ASP A 167 0.52 8.87 2.98
CA ASP A 167 1.03 10.01 3.75
C ASP A 167 -0.12 10.76 4.44
N HIS A 168 -1.22 10.99 3.73
CA HIS A 168 -2.43 11.55 4.31
C HIS A 168 -2.95 10.72 5.48
N LEU A 169 -3.06 9.40 5.34
CA LEU A 169 -3.54 8.51 6.40
C LEU A 169 -2.62 8.52 7.61
N LYS A 170 -1.30 8.43 7.41
CA LYS A 170 -0.29 8.58 8.46
C LYS A 170 -0.50 9.89 9.24
N ASN A 171 -0.62 11.01 8.53
CA ASN A 171 -0.75 12.33 9.13
C ASN A 171 -2.10 12.55 9.83
N ALA A 172 -3.17 11.88 9.39
CA ALA A 172 -4.50 11.97 10.00
C ALA A 172 -4.62 11.19 11.33
N LYS A 173 -3.76 10.18 11.55
CA LYS A 173 -3.87 9.25 12.67
C LYS A 173 -3.08 9.70 13.90
N ALA A 174 -3.68 10.58 14.71
CA ALA A 174 -3.09 11.05 15.97
C ALA A 174 -2.81 9.94 17.01
N SER A 175 -3.42 8.75 16.87
CA SER A 175 -3.12 7.59 17.72
C SER A 175 -1.71 7.04 17.54
N ILE A 176 -1.15 7.10 16.32
CA ILE A 176 0.17 6.56 16.01
C ILE A 176 1.29 7.23 16.83
N PRO A 177 1.45 8.57 16.82
CA PRO A 177 2.50 9.21 17.62
C PRO A 177 2.29 9.05 19.13
N ASN A 178 1.04 8.90 19.59
CA ASN A 178 0.74 8.64 21.00
C ASN A 178 1.19 7.23 21.43
N ASP A 179 0.84 6.22 20.64
CA ASP A 179 1.23 4.84 20.88
C ASP A 179 2.75 4.66 20.76
N PHE A 180 3.38 5.30 19.78
CA PHE A 180 4.85 5.33 19.66
C PHE A 180 5.53 5.98 20.86
N SER A 181 4.96 7.06 21.42
CA SER A 181 5.48 7.69 22.63
C SER A 181 5.44 6.75 23.84
N TRP A 182 4.38 5.94 23.96
CA TRP A 182 4.30 4.89 24.98
C TRP A 182 5.28 3.76 24.73
N TYR A 183 5.43 3.33 23.48
CA TYR A 183 6.38 2.30 23.09
C TYR A 183 7.81 2.66 23.51
N LYS A 184 8.26 3.89 23.26
CA LYS A 184 9.59 4.34 23.72
C LYS A 184 9.75 4.32 25.25
N ARG A 185 8.69 4.68 25.98
CA ARG A 185 8.71 4.66 27.46
C ARG A 185 8.82 3.23 27.96
N THR A 186 8.02 2.31 27.43
CA THR A 186 8.04 0.90 27.83
C THR A 186 9.35 0.24 27.41
N PHE A 187 9.85 0.52 26.20
CA PHE A 187 11.17 0.08 25.71
C PHE A 187 12.27 0.44 26.71
N THR A 188 12.35 1.70 27.15
CA THR A 188 13.38 2.15 28.11
C THR A 188 13.34 1.36 29.44
N GLN A 189 12.15 0.91 29.86
CA GLN A 189 12.00 0.13 31.09
C GLN A 189 12.38 -1.34 30.90
N VAL A 190 12.03 -1.94 29.76
CA VAL A 190 12.24 -3.38 29.52
C VAL A 190 13.60 -3.72 28.93
N SER A 191 14.23 -2.77 28.22
CA SER A 191 15.46 -3.01 27.47
C SER A 191 16.74 -2.87 28.31
N VAL A 192 16.66 -2.58 29.61
CA VAL A 192 17.82 -2.27 30.47
C VAL A 192 18.89 -3.38 30.45
N GLN A 193 18.48 -4.62 30.23
CA GLN A 193 19.36 -5.80 30.28
C GLN A 193 19.67 -6.38 28.88
N TRP A 194 19.19 -5.75 27.81
CA TRP A 194 19.31 -6.31 26.46
C TRP A 194 20.69 -6.05 25.87
N GLN A 195 21.14 -6.95 25.00
CA GLN A 195 22.31 -6.73 24.13
C GLN A 195 21.84 -6.00 22.86
N ASP A 196 22.73 -5.23 22.21
CA ASP A 196 22.43 -4.46 20.98
C ASP A 196 21.39 -3.33 21.09
N ILE A 197 21.24 -2.72 22.28
CA ILE A 197 20.30 -1.60 22.51
C ILE A 197 20.57 -0.41 21.57
N ASP A 198 21.84 -0.15 21.23
CA ASP A 198 22.21 1.03 20.45
C ASP A 198 21.69 0.97 19.00
N SER A 199 21.73 -0.21 18.36
CA SER A 199 21.15 -0.40 17.02
C SER A 199 19.63 -0.21 17.02
N ILE A 200 18.95 -0.76 18.03
CA ILE A 200 17.50 -0.62 18.17
C ILE A 200 17.11 0.84 18.42
N ARG A 201 17.95 1.59 19.15
CA ARG A 201 17.76 3.03 19.38
C ARG A 201 17.88 3.85 18.09
N GLU A 202 18.83 3.52 17.22
CA GLU A 202 18.97 4.17 15.92
C GLU A 202 17.72 3.96 15.05
N GLU A 203 17.24 2.71 14.95
CA GLU A 203 15.99 2.41 14.22
C GLU A 203 14.77 3.13 14.81
N LEU A 204 14.73 3.25 16.15
CA LEU A 204 13.69 4.00 16.86
C LEU A 204 13.73 5.50 16.53
N ASP A 205 14.92 6.08 16.45
CA ASP A 205 15.11 7.49 16.12
C ASP A 205 14.71 7.77 14.67
N ASP A 206 15.07 6.88 13.73
CA ASP A 206 14.63 6.95 12.33
C ASP A 206 13.11 6.87 12.21
N LEU A 207 12.49 5.91 12.91
CA LEU A 207 11.04 5.78 12.93
C LEU A 207 10.38 7.01 13.57
N GLN A 208 10.99 7.59 14.62
CA GLN A 208 10.50 8.83 15.22
C GLN A 208 10.50 9.99 14.22
N ILE A 209 11.59 10.16 13.47
CA ILE A 209 11.69 11.20 12.44
C ILE A 209 10.59 10.99 11.41
N PHE A 210 10.41 9.75 10.92
CA PHE A 210 9.36 9.42 9.98
C PHE A 210 7.97 9.77 10.52
N LEU A 211 7.61 9.30 11.71
CA LEU A 211 6.28 9.49 12.31
C LEU A 211 5.98 10.95 12.64
N SER A 212 6.96 11.70 13.13
CA SER A 212 6.80 13.11 13.54
C SER A 212 6.80 14.09 12.36
N THR A 213 7.49 13.76 11.27
CA THR A 213 7.55 14.61 10.08
C THR A 213 6.23 14.57 9.32
N ARG A 214 5.63 15.75 9.12
CA ARG A 214 4.46 15.89 8.24
C ARG A 214 4.89 15.74 6.79
N TRP A 215 4.08 15.03 6.02
CA TRP A 215 4.36 14.78 4.60
C TRP A 215 5.69 14.07 4.34
N ALA A 216 6.10 13.18 5.25
CA ALA A 216 7.40 12.52 5.20
C ALA A 216 7.60 11.70 3.91
N ILE A 217 6.54 11.03 3.44
CA ILE A 217 6.58 10.19 2.24
C ILE A 217 6.74 11.07 0.99
N LEU A 218 5.95 12.12 0.88
CA LEU A 218 6.04 13.04 -0.26
C LEU A 218 7.33 13.85 -0.28
N LEU A 219 7.86 14.21 0.90
CA LEU A 219 9.17 14.84 1.01
C LEU A 219 10.28 13.89 0.55
N ASN A 220 10.20 12.61 0.92
CA ASN A 220 11.14 11.60 0.44
C ASN A 220 11.08 11.42 -1.09
N LEU A 221 9.87 11.34 -1.66
CA LEU A 221 9.70 11.30 -3.13
C LEU A 221 10.34 12.53 -3.80
N HIS A 222 10.16 13.72 -3.22
CA HIS A 222 10.78 14.94 -3.74
C HIS A 222 12.31 14.87 -3.73
N VAL A 223 12.90 14.39 -2.63
CA VAL A 223 14.34 14.16 -2.51
C VAL A 223 14.82 13.15 -3.55
N GLU A 224 14.10 12.04 -3.74
CA GLU A 224 14.44 11.02 -4.74
C GLU A 224 14.41 11.57 -6.16
N MET A 225 13.40 12.38 -6.51
CA MET A 225 13.32 13.04 -7.82
C MET A 225 14.52 13.96 -8.06
N PHE A 226 14.98 14.71 -7.05
CA PHE A 226 16.17 15.55 -7.17
C PHE A 226 17.47 14.76 -7.27
N ARG A 227 17.65 13.78 -6.39
CA ARG A 227 18.83 12.92 -6.35
C ARG A 227 19.09 12.31 -7.72
N VAL A 228 18.03 11.78 -8.31
CA VAL A 228 18.05 11.17 -9.63
C VAL A 228 18.42 12.20 -10.70
N ASN A 229 17.93 13.45 -10.63
CA ASN A 229 18.27 14.53 -11.56
C ASN A 229 19.75 14.98 -11.50
N THR A 230 20.36 14.97 -10.31
CA THR A 230 21.75 15.43 -10.11
C THR A 230 22.80 14.51 -10.75
N TYR A 231 22.52 13.21 -10.93
CA TYR A 231 23.46 12.27 -11.59
C TYR A 231 23.61 12.47 -13.11
N LEU A 232 23.07 13.56 -13.67
CA LEU A 232 23.12 13.88 -15.10
C LEU A 232 23.85 15.19 -15.43
N TYR A 233 24.52 15.81 -14.45
CA TYR A 233 25.46 16.91 -14.67
C TYR A 233 26.89 16.50 -14.33
#